data_AF-D5G3H8-F1
#
_entry.id   AF-D5G3H8-F1
#
_cell.length_a   1.000
_cell.length_b   1.000
_cell.length_c   1.000
_cell.angle_alpha   90.00
_cell.angle_beta   90.00
_cell.angle_gamma   90.00
#
_symmetry.space_group_name_H-M   'P 1'
#
loop_
_entity.id
_entity.type
_entity.pdbx_description
1 polymer ?
#
loop_
_entity_poly.entity_id
_entity_poly.type
_entity_poly.pdbx_seq_one_letter_code
_entity_poly.pdbx_strand_id
1 'polypeptide(L)'
;MAMSGWTILTLLALCHSSIAFRKFPEGFTFGVATAAHQIEGAWNVSGKSENVWDRLSHSRPEMIADGTNGDIACDSYNRYMEDVEELTYLGVDFYRFSLSWARILPTGRLDVVNPDGIRYYNDLLDALAENNIEPLVTLFHWDLPPALQDLGGWANPKMIHYFRDYADLCF
;
A
#
# COMPACT_ATOMS: atom_id res chain seq x y z
N MET A 1 76.23 -19.78 -18.68
CA MET A 1 75.58 -21.08 -18.39
C MET A 1 74.35 -20.77 -17.56
N ALA A 2 73.17 -20.87 -18.16
CA ALA A 2 71.92 -20.27 -17.68
C ALA A 2 71.29 -21.06 -16.52
N MET A 3 70.88 -20.37 -15.46
CA MET A 3 69.96 -20.92 -14.47
C MET A 3 68.52 -20.66 -14.94
N SER A 4 67.74 -21.74 -15.00
CA SER A 4 66.38 -21.83 -15.54
C SER A 4 65.34 -21.13 -14.65
N GLY A 5 64.68 -20.11 -15.18
CA GLY A 5 63.56 -19.41 -14.54
C GLY A 5 62.21 -20.11 -14.72
N TRP A 6 62.05 -21.30 -14.11
CA TRP A 6 60.84 -22.13 -14.28
C TRP A 6 60.24 -22.68 -12.97
N THR A 7 60.43 -22.02 -11.81
CA THR A 7 60.01 -22.65 -10.53
C THR A 7 58.97 -21.93 -9.69
N ILE A 8 58.37 -20.80 -10.09
CA ILE A 8 57.24 -20.25 -9.32
C ILE A 8 56.22 -19.58 -10.25
N LEU A 9 55.38 -20.39 -10.90
CA LEU A 9 54.09 -19.92 -11.39
C LEU A 9 53.14 -21.11 -11.51
N THR A 10 52.79 -21.67 -10.36
CA THR A 10 51.67 -22.61 -10.27
C THR A 10 50.89 -22.29 -9.01
N LEU A 11 49.57 -22.16 -9.20
CA LEU A 11 48.53 -22.07 -8.18
C LEU A 11 48.46 -20.78 -7.35
N LEU A 12 47.80 -19.78 -7.94
CA LEU A 12 46.59 -19.26 -7.31
C LEU A 12 45.53 -19.26 -8.42
N ALA A 13 44.82 -20.40 -8.52
CA ALA A 13 43.56 -20.43 -9.23
C ALA A 13 42.69 -19.33 -8.62
N LEU A 14 42.45 -18.27 -9.39
CA LEU A 14 41.39 -17.33 -9.11
C LEU A 14 40.12 -18.18 -9.05
N CYS A 15 39.70 -18.54 -7.85
CA CYS A 15 38.32 -18.86 -7.59
C CYS A 15 37.56 -17.56 -7.85
N HIS A 16 37.33 -17.24 -9.13
CA HIS A 16 36.14 -16.53 -9.52
C HIS A 16 35.02 -17.45 -9.07
N SER A 17 34.61 -17.31 -7.81
CA SER A 17 33.23 -17.55 -7.48
C SER A 17 32.48 -16.63 -8.43
N SER A 18 32.07 -17.16 -9.57
CA SER A 18 31.08 -16.51 -10.40
C SER A 18 29.94 -16.28 -9.44
N ILE A 19 29.77 -15.05 -8.97
CA ILE A 19 28.50 -14.62 -8.43
C ILE A 19 27.59 -14.80 -9.64
N ALA A 20 26.94 -15.96 -9.69
CA ALA A 20 25.94 -16.23 -10.70
C ALA A 20 24.85 -15.22 -10.37
N PHE A 21 24.83 -14.11 -11.10
CA PHE A 21 23.75 -13.14 -11.05
C PHE A 21 22.51 -13.88 -11.54
N ARG A 22 21.80 -14.48 -10.59
CA ARG A 22 20.51 -15.09 -10.83
C ARG A 22 19.59 -13.94 -11.22
N LYS A 23 19.11 -13.99 -12.46
CA LYS A 23 18.07 -13.10 -12.92
C LYS A 23 16.72 -13.70 -12.54
N PHE A 24 15.77 -12.84 -12.26
CA PHE A 24 14.38 -13.27 -12.20
C PHE A 24 13.91 -13.69 -13.59
N PRO A 25 12.86 -14.52 -13.69
CA PRO A 25 12.25 -14.85 -14.97
C PRO A 25 11.87 -13.60 -15.76
N GLU A 26 11.87 -13.71 -17.08
CA GLU A 26 11.33 -12.65 -17.93
C GLU A 26 9.87 -12.35 -17.55
N GLY A 27 9.53 -11.07 -17.45
CA GLY A 27 8.21 -10.62 -17.00
C GLY A 27 7.97 -10.67 -15.48
N PHE A 28 8.99 -11.02 -14.67
CA PHE A 28 8.88 -10.84 -13.23
C PHE A 28 8.85 -9.35 -12.87
N THR A 29 7.84 -8.94 -12.10
CA THR A 29 7.63 -7.55 -11.68
C THR A 29 8.01 -7.33 -10.22
N PHE A 30 8.57 -6.18 -9.91
CA PHE A 30 8.86 -5.70 -8.57
C PHE A 30 7.94 -4.56 -8.19
N GLY A 31 7.53 -4.55 -6.93
CA GLY A 31 6.67 -3.50 -6.42
C GLY A 31 6.79 -3.37 -4.93
N VAL A 32 6.19 -2.32 -4.41
CA VAL A 32 6.02 -2.08 -2.97
C VAL A 32 4.54 -2.06 -2.64
N ALA A 33 4.23 -2.16 -1.35
CA ALA A 33 2.85 -2.22 -0.89
C ALA A 33 2.58 -1.36 0.34
N THR A 34 1.41 -0.74 0.38
CA THR A 34 0.90 0.05 1.51
C THR A 34 -0.58 -0.28 1.75
N ALA A 35 -1.15 0.31 2.80
CA ALA A 35 -2.57 0.27 3.07
C ALA A 35 -3.06 1.62 3.61
N ALA A 36 -4.28 1.98 3.26
CA ALA A 36 -4.85 3.31 3.46
C ALA A 36 -4.67 3.84 4.89
N HIS A 37 -5.18 3.14 5.90
CA HIS A 37 -5.07 3.59 7.29
C HIS A 37 -3.62 3.68 7.79
N GLN A 38 -2.69 2.92 7.19
CA GLN A 38 -1.29 2.91 7.61
C GLN A 38 -0.47 4.09 7.07
N ILE A 39 -0.89 4.72 5.96
CA ILE A 39 -0.09 5.77 5.29
C ILE A 39 -0.86 7.07 5.03
N GLU A 40 -2.17 7.04 4.80
CA GLU A 40 -2.89 8.21 4.27
C GLU A 40 -2.99 9.35 5.28
N GLY A 41 -3.31 9.03 6.53
CA GLY A 41 -3.74 10.05 7.49
C GLY A 41 -5.03 10.74 7.06
N ALA A 42 -5.12 12.04 7.37
CA ALA A 42 -6.25 12.89 7.03
C ALA A 42 -7.59 12.21 7.40
N TRP A 43 -7.62 11.65 8.61
CA TRP A 43 -8.62 10.67 9.03
C TRP A 43 -10.06 11.20 9.04
N ASN A 44 -10.24 12.52 9.16
CA ASN A 44 -11.53 13.23 9.21
C ASN A 44 -11.63 14.35 8.16
N VAL A 45 -10.80 14.32 7.12
CA VAL A 45 -10.72 15.37 6.10
C VAL A 45 -11.59 15.01 4.90
N SER A 46 -12.12 16.04 4.22
CA SER A 46 -12.88 15.91 2.96
C SER A 46 -14.00 14.87 3.03
N GLY A 47 -14.75 14.85 4.12
CA GLY A 47 -15.92 13.98 4.28
C GLY A 47 -15.63 12.53 4.65
N LYS A 48 -14.36 12.12 4.84
CA LYS A 48 -14.03 10.78 5.39
C LYS A 48 -14.62 10.63 6.80
N SER A 49 -15.24 9.48 7.08
CA SER A 49 -15.63 9.10 8.45
C SER A 49 -14.50 8.37 9.19
N GLU A 50 -14.66 8.18 10.49
CA GLU A 50 -13.85 7.19 11.22
C GLU A 50 -13.95 5.81 10.58
N ASN A 51 -12.88 5.02 10.71
CA ASN A 51 -12.84 3.57 10.55
C ASN A 51 -12.66 2.89 11.92
N VAL A 52 -12.70 1.55 11.98
CA VAL A 52 -12.53 0.80 13.24
C VAL A 52 -11.20 1.03 13.96
N TRP A 53 -10.12 1.34 13.23
CA TRP A 53 -8.81 1.66 13.81
C TRP A 53 -8.74 3.08 14.36
N ASP A 54 -9.37 4.06 13.67
CA ASP A 54 -9.55 5.42 14.19
C ASP A 54 -10.29 5.32 15.55
N ARG A 55 -11.44 4.64 15.58
CA ARG A 55 -12.22 4.44 16.80
C ARG A 55 -11.44 3.74 17.90
N LEU A 56 -10.73 2.65 17.59
CA LEU A 56 -9.94 1.90 18.57
C LEU A 56 -8.83 2.77 19.18
N SER A 57 -8.01 3.41 18.35
CA SER A 57 -6.86 4.18 18.82
C SER A 57 -7.28 5.44 19.58
N HIS A 58 -8.38 6.09 19.20
CA HIS A 58 -8.93 7.24 19.93
C HIS A 58 -9.57 6.86 21.26
N SER A 59 -10.32 5.76 21.31
CA SER A 59 -11.04 5.35 22.52
C SER A 59 -10.19 4.53 23.49
N ARG A 60 -9.17 3.84 22.98
CA ARG A 60 -8.34 2.89 23.71
C ARG A 60 -6.87 2.98 23.28
N PRO A 61 -6.20 4.14 23.47
CA PRO A 61 -4.81 4.33 23.06
C PRO A 61 -3.85 3.33 23.75
N GLU A 62 -4.23 2.78 24.91
CA GLU A 62 -3.45 1.75 25.61
C GLU A 62 -3.35 0.41 24.85
N MET A 63 -4.20 0.22 23.84
CA MET A 63 -4.15 -0.95 22.95
C MET A 63 -3.04 -0.83 21.89
N ILE A 64 -2.48 0.38 21.72
CA ILE A 64 -1.35 0.64 20.82
C ILE A 64 -0.08 0.73 21.68
N ALA A 65 0.95 -0.05 21.34
CA ALA A 65 2.12 -0.24 22.20
C ALA A 65 2.86 1.07 22.55
N ASP A 66 2.85 2.04 21.64
CA ASP A 66 3.46 3.36 21.81
C ASP A 66 2.42 4.49 21.99
N GLY A 67 1.13 4.15 22.06
CA GLY A 67 0.03 5.11 22.20
C GLY A 67 -0.22 6.00 20.99
N THR A 68 0.39 5.70 19.83
CA THR A 68 0.18 6.48 18.59
C THR A 68 -1.12 6.11 17.87
N ASN A 69 -1.45 6.85 16.81
CA ASN A 69 -2.64 6.62 15.97
C ASN A 69 -2.35 6.93 14.48
N GLY A 70 -3.33 6.64 13.63
CA GLY A 70 -3.26 6.85 12.18
C GLY A 70 -3.76 8.22 11.71
N ASP A 71 -3.87 9.23 12.60
CA ASP A 71 -4.52 10.50 12.25
C ASP A 71 -3.77 11.25 11.14
N ILE A 72 -2.44 11.19 11.20
CA ILE A 72 -1.51 11.76 10.23
C ILE A 72 -0.79 10.66 9.45
N ALA A 73 -0.36 9.58 10.11
CA ALA A 73 0.40 8.49 9.50
C ALA A 73 1.63 9.01 8.70
N CYS A 74 1.74 8.67 7.42
CA CYS A 74 2.76 9.20 6.50
C CYS A 74 2.31 10.47 5.76
N ASP A 75 1.06 10.89 5.98
CA ASP A 75 0.39 12.01 5.32
C ASP A 75 0.24 11.84 3.80
N SER A 76 0.17 10.58 3.32
CA SER A 76 0.02 10.26 1.90
C SER A 76 -1.28 10.78 1.29
N TYR A 77 -2.29 11.16 2.10
CA TYR A 77 -3.47 11.85 1.56
C TYR A 77 -3.09 13.20 0.92
N ASN A 78 -2.18 13.94 1.54
CA ASN A 78 -1.72 15.24 1.05
C ASN A 78 -0.43 15.13 0.22
N ARG A 79 0.33 14.03 0.39
CA ARG A 79 1.68 13.86 -0.16
C ARG A 79 1.81 12.68 -1.14
N TYR A 80 0.70 12.19 -1.70
CA TYR A 80 0.75 11.06 -2.64
C TYR A 80 1.66 11.30 -3.85
N MET A 81 1.85 12.56 -4.29
CA MET A 81 2.79 12.88 -5.36
C MET A 81 4.24 12.59 -4.94
N GLU A 82 4.60 12.82 -3.68
CA GLU A 82 5.92 12.45 -3.15
C GLU A 82 6.07 10.93 -3.09
N ASP A 83 5.00 10.19 -2.73
CA ASP A 83 5.01 8.73 -2.81
C ASP A 83 5.27 8.26 -4.25
N VAL A 84 4.63 8.87 -5.24
CA VAL A 84 4.85 8.57 -6.68
C VAL A 84 6.28 8.89 -7.11
N GLU A 85 6.85 10.00 -6.67
CA GLU A 85 8.27 10.35 -6.93
C GLU A 85 9.22 9.27 -6.38
N GLU A 86 8.98 8.79 -5.16
CA GLU A 86 9.78 7.73 -4.54
C GLU A 86 9.61 6.38 -5.26
N LEU A 87 8.39 6.04 -5.71
CA LEU A 87 8.15 4.84 -6.51
C LEU A 87 8.93 4.87 -7.83
N THR A 88 8.93 6.01 -8.51
CA THR A 88 9.70 6.24 -9.74
C THR A 88 11.20 6.17 -9.47
N TYR A 89 11.68 6.74 -8.37
CA TYR A 89 13.08 6.67 -7.96
C TYR A 89 13.53 5.21 -7.70
N LEU A 90 12.69 4.41 -7.04
CA LEU A 90 12.95 3.00 -6.79
C LEU A 90 12.91 2.15 -8.08
N GLY A 91 12.26 2.63 -9.13
CA GLY A 91 12.11 1.92 -10.40
C GLY A 91 11.23 0.68 -10.28
N VAL A 92 10.12 0.80 -9.53
CA VAL A 92 9.16 -0.30 -9.39
C VAL A 92 8.30 -0.47 -10.65
N ASP A 93 7.88 -1.70 -10.90
CA ASP A 93 6.94 -2.01 -11.98
C ASP A 93 5.48 -1.79 -11.55
N PHE A 94 5.16 -2.00 -10.26
CA PHE A 94 3.81 -1.83 -9.73
C PHE A 94 3.80 -1.25 -8.32
N TYR A 95 2.67 -0.62 -7.97
CA TYR A 95 2.38 -0.17 -6.62
C TYR A 95 1.08 -0.79 -6.12
N ARG A 96 1.17 -1.58 -5.05
CA ARG A 96 -0.01 -2.11 -4.38
C ARG A 96 -0.45 -1.16 -3.26
N PHE A 97 -1.65 -0.63 -3.34
CA PHE A 97 -2.24 0.17 -2.27
C PHE A 97 -3.66 -0.31 -1.94
N SER A 98 -4.24 0.16 -0.84
CA SER A 98 -5.64 -0.12 -0.53
C SER A 98 -6.49 1.13 -0.61
N LEU A 99 -7.76 0.95 -0.94
CA LEU A 99 -8.76 1.99 -0.79
C LEU A 99 -9.26 2.03 0.66
N SER A 100 -9.60 3.22 1.16
CA SER A 100 -10.30 3.36 2.42
C SER A 100 -11.80 3.39 2.20
N TRP A 101 -12.48 2.36 2.68
CA TRP A 101 -13.93 2.26 2.56
C TRP A 101 -14.61 3.44 3.25
N ALA A 102 -14.16 3.82 4.45
CA ALA A 102 -14.70 4.98 5.18
C ALA A 102 -14.45 6.33 4.48
N ARG A 103 -13.45 6.40 3.58
CA ARG A 103 -13.20 7.59 2.76
C ARG A 103 -14.14 7.66 1.57
N ILE A 104 -14.45 6.53 0.92
CA ILE A 104 -15.32 6.47 -0.26
C ILE A 104 -16.81 6.48 0.14
N LEU A 105 -17.18 5.69 1.16
CA LEU A 105 -18.54 5.58 1.70
C LEU A 105 -18.50 5.85 3.22
N PRO A 106 -18.67 7.12 3.66
CA PRO A 106 -18.58 7.49 5.08
C PRO A 106 -19.63 6.80 5.98
N THR A 107 -20.76 6.39 5.41
CA THR A 107 -21.81 5.60 6.10
C THR A 107 -21.60 4.08 5.95
N GLY A 108 -20.55 3.67 5.23
CA GLY A 108 -20.28 2.32 4.77
C GLY A 108 -21.21 1.81 3.67
N ARG A 109 -22.14 2.64 3.16
CA ARG A 109 -23.20 2.25 2.22
C ARG A 109 -23.32 3.27 1.09
N LEU A 110 -23.95 2.87 -0.02
CA LEU A 110 -24.15 3.73 -1.20
C LEU A 110 -25.12 4.91 -0.99
N ASP A 111 -25.72 5.03 0.20
CA ASP A 111 -26.59 6.16 0.54
C ASP A 111 -25.82 7.48 0.62
N VAL A 112 -24.53 7.44 0.97
CA VAL A 112 -23.63 8.59 0.97
C VAL A 112 -22.31 8.21 0.33
N VAL A 113 -22.10 8.67 -0.90
CA VAL A 113 -20.82 8.56 -1.63
C VAL A 113 -20.05 9.86 -1.45
N ASN A 114 -18.77 9.75 -1.10
CA ASN A 114 -17.88 10.89 -0.96
C ASN A 114 -17.10 11.17 -2.26
N PRO A 115 -17.45 12.22 -3.02
CA PRO A 115 -16.79 12.54 -4.28
C PRO A 115 -15.33 12.95 -4.10
N ASP A 116 -14.96 13.53 -2.95
CA ASP A 116 -13.58 13.92 -2.67
C ASP A 116 -12.69 12.70 -2.39
N GLY A 117 -13.26 11.66 -1.77
CA GLY A 117 -12.60 10.38 -1.59
C GLY A 117 -12.32 9.67 -2.91
N ILE A 118 -13.31 9.67 -3.83
CA ILE A 118 -13.14 9.14 -5.19
C ILE A 118 -12.08 9.94 -5.95
N ARG A 119 -12.13 11.28 -5.88
CA ARG A 119 -11.15 12.13 -6.55
C ARG A 119 -9.72 11.84 -6.10
N TYR A 120 -9.49 11.71 -4.79
CA TYR A 120 -8.16 11.36 -4.27
C TYR A 120 -7.57 10.08 -4.91
N TYR A 121 -8.37 9.00 -5.01
CA TYR A 121 -7.88 7.76 -5.61
C TYR A 121 -7.73 7.85 -7.13
N ASN A 122 -8.59 8.59 -7.83
CA ASN A 122 -8.40 8.86 -9.26
C ASN A 122 -7.13 9.66 -9.50
N ASP A 123 -6.87 10.71 -8.70
CA ASP A 123 -5.65 11.52 -8.84
C ASP A 123 -4.39 10.67 -8.61
N LEU A 124 -4.40 9.74 -7.64
CA LEU A 124 -3.32 8.78 -7.42
C LEU A 124 -3.16 7.81 -8.61
N LEU A 125 -4.26 7.25 -9.11
CA LEU A 125 -4.24 6.33 -10.26
C LEU A 125 -3.70 7.00 -11.52
N ASP A 126 -4.12 8.24 -11.78
CA ASP A 126 -3.66 9.06 -12.90
C ASP A 126 -2.15 9.33 -12.76
N ALA A 127 -1.67 9.72 -11.58
CA ALA A 127 -0.25 9.95 -11.32
C ALA A 127 0.61 8.68 -11.50
N LEU A 128 0.12 7.52 -11.09
CA LEU A 128 0.81 6.23 -11.33
C LEU A 128 0.86 5.89 -12.81
N ALA A 129 -0.24 6.09 -13.54
CA ALA A 129 -0.31 5.85 -14.98
C ALA A 129 0.63 6.77 -15.76
N GLU A 130 0.71 8.05 -15.39
CA GLU A 130 1.65 9.03 -15.98
C GLU A 130 3.13 8.61 -15.80
N ASN A 131 3.43 7.86 -14.74
CA ASN A 131 4.78 7.36 -14.43
C ASN A 131 5.02 5.90 -14.86
N ASN A 132 4.08 5.29 -15.59
CA ASN A 132 4.14 3.89 -16.04
C ASN A 132 4.29 2.86 -14.88
N ILE A 133 3.65 3.14 -13.74
CA ILE A 133 3.60 2.23 -12.59
C ILE A 133 2.23 1.55 -12.57
N GLU A 134 2.20 0.22 -12.63
CA GLU A 134 0.94 -0.53 -12.61
C GLU A 134 0.26 -0.44 -11.22
N PRO A 135 -0.99 0.01 -11.12
CA PRO A 135 -1.70 0.03 -9.84
C PRO A 135 -2.27 -1.35 -9.49
N LEU A 136 -1.95 -1.86 -8.30
CA LEU A 136 -2.51 -3.09 -7.75
C LEU A 136 -3.43 -2.78 -6.56
N VAL A 137 -4.72 -2.59 -6.84
CA VAL A 137 -5.68 -2.06 -5.85
C VAL A 137 -6.21 -3.17 -4.92
N THR A 138 -6.06 -2.97 -3.61
CA THR A 138 -6.70 -3.78 -2.57
C THR A 138 -7.99 -3.07 -2.10
N LEU A 139 -9.16 -3.66 -2.37
CA LEU A 139 -10.43 -2.99 -2.04
C LEU A 139 -10.66 -2.84 -0.52
N PHE A 140 -10.21 -3.80 0.28
CA PHE A 140 -10.38 -3.77 1.74
C PHE A 140 -9.13 -4.22 2.48
N HIS A 141 -8.64 -3.39 3.40
CA HIS A 141 -7.48 -3.69 4.22
C HIS A 141 -7.71 -3.35 5.70
N TRP A 142 -8.72 -4.01 6.27
CA TRP A 142 -9.04 -4.04 7.70
C TRP A 142 -9.58 -2.73 8.29
N ASP A 143 -9.92 -1.74 7.47
CA ASP A 143 -10.35 -0.40 7.88
C ASP A 143 -11.87 -0.22 7.72
N LEU A 144 -12.64 -1.15 8.29
CA LEU A 144 -14.10 -1.17 8.16
C LEU A 144 -14.73 0.13 8.71
N PRO A 145 -15.73 0.73 8.03
CA PRO A 145 -16.54 1.80 8.60
C PRO A 145 -17.25 1.31 9.87
N PRO A 146 -17.22 2.05 10.99
CA PRO A 146 -17.74 1.54 12.25
C PRO A 146 -19.25 1.35 12.24
N ALA A 147 -19.98 2.11 11.41
CA ALA A 147 -21.40 1.88 11.17
C ALA A 147 -21.69 0.43 10.70
N LEU A 148 -20.78 -0.21 9.96
CA LEU A 148 -20.90 -1.62 9.57
C LEU A 148 -20.41 -2.56 10.68
N GLN A 149 -19.37 -2.17 11.42
CA GLN A 149 -18.90 -2.93 12.59
C GLN A 149 -19.99 -3.05 13.66
N ASP A 150 -20.74 -1.97 13.90
CA ASP A 150 -21.83 -1.88 14.87
C ASP A 150 -23.04 -2.76 14.47
N LEU A 151 -23.16 -3.11 13.19
CA LEU A 151 -24.13 -4.10 12.69
C LEU A 151 -23.67 -5.55 12.92
N GLY A 152 -22.51 -5.78 13.55
CA GLY A 152 -21.90 -7.10 13.73
C GLY A 152 -20.71 -7.38 12.82
N GLY A 153 -20.30 -6.40 11.99
CA GLY A 153 -19.14 -6.49 11.11
C GLY A 153 -19.17 -7.74 10.23
N TRP A 154 -18.01 -8.33 9.97
CA TRP A 154 -17.87 -9.52 9.11
C TRP A 154 -18.63 -10.77 9.58
N ALA A 155 -19.10 -10.82 10.83
CA ALA A 155 -19.98 -11.89 11.32
C ALA A 155 -21.45 -11.72 10.88
N ASN A 156 -21.83 -10.54 10.36
CA ASN A 156 -23.16 -10.28 9.85
C ASN A 156 -23.30 -10.76 8.39
N PRO A 157 -24.25 -11.66 8.07
CA PRO A 157 -24.44 -12.16 6.71
C PRO A 157 -24.79 -11.08 5.68
N LYS A 158 -25.30 -9.92 6.10
CA LYS A 158 -25.58 -8.78 5.21
C LYS A 158 -24.31 -8.12 4.66
N MET A 159 -23.14 -8.36 5.24
CA MET A 159 -21.87 -7.79 4.78
C MET A 159 -21.53 -8.16 3.34
N ILE A 160 -22.00 -9.32 2.85
CA ILE A 160 -21.80 -9.72 1.46
C ILE A 160 -22.40 -8.67 0.51
N HIS A 161 -23.58 -8.14 0.84
CA HIS A 161 -24.24 -7.12 0.03
C HIS A 161 -23.53 -5.77 0.14
N TYR A 162 -23.17 -5.34 1.35
CA TYR A 162 -22.48 -4.06 1.52
C TYR A 162 -21.11 -4.05 0.86
N PHE A 163 -20.35 -5.13 0.97
CA PHE A 163 -19.04 -5.24 0.32
C PHE A 163 -19.17 -5.33 -1.20
N ARG A 164 -20.17 -6.06 -1.72
CA ARG A 164 -20.46 -6.07 -3.16
C ARG A 164 -20.79 -4.66 -3.66
N ASP A 165 -21.70 -3.96 -3.00
CA ASP A 165 -22.12 -2.62 -3.41
C ASP A 165 -20.94 -1.62 -3.38
N TYR A 166 -20.05 -1.75 -2.39
CA TYR A 166 -18.80 -1.00 -2.31
C TYR A 166 -17.82 -1.38 -3.43
N ALA A 167 -17.63 -2.67 -3.70
CA ALA A 167 -16.75 -3.15 -4.76
C ALA A 167 -17.25 -2.72 -6.15
N ASP A 168 -18.56 -2.82 -6.41
CA ASP A 168 -19.20 -2.38 -7.65
C ASP A 168 -19.03 -0.88 -7.91
N LEU A 169 -18.93 -0.05 -6.86
CA LEU A 169 -18.60 1.37 -7.00
C LEU A 169 -17.12 1.61 -7.31
N CYS A 170 -16.22 0.73 -6.86
CA CYS A 170 -14.79 0.87 -7.07
C CYS A 170 -14.33 0.40 -8.47
N PHE A 171 -15.08 -0.52 -9.10
CA PHE A 171 -14.83 -1.02 -10.45
C PHE A 171 -15.39 -0.08 -11.53
#